data_AF-X0Z5I9-F1
#
_entry.id   AF-X0Z5I9-F1
#
_cell.length_a   1.000
_cell.length_b   1.000
_cell.length_c   1.000
_cell.angle_alpha   90.00
_cell.angle_beta   90.00
_cell.angle_gamma   90.00
#
_symmetry.space_group_name_H-M   'P 1'
#
loop_
_entity.id
_entity.type
_entity.pdbx_description
1 polymer ?
#
loop_
_entity_poly.entity_id
_entity_poly.type
_entity_poly.pdbx_seq_one_letter_code
_entity_poly.pdbx_strand_id
1 'polypeptide(L)'
;TLLDTGVLHVVGTDGEDVISIRQDVGQISVANVPIVYGNATVGNVPASRVMQIEVQGLGGNDDIRLDQGSEPIFTPASIDGGPREEFIVGGAGNDEIHGDVPTAAQSRFTSSYPTFSAENGVRYTPLTRFSIGTEIDVEADGQPDAVASLNDTFNSPNDEDGATFNGTAGLALTGLFANDEVEDHAVGIVTSGVWTAQGPGPSQDGQVENITPNDEVVGAIHTVVAHPTNPDILYTGAVNGGIWKTTNATAGSPNWTPLTDDQPGLSTGALEFDPTDGTNQTLVAGIGRFSSFSSYGGARSGLLRTTDGGSNWTLLDGGGTLTDKNISGVAARGSTIVVSVNYSIPFTYGNIGIYRSTDGGASFVQVSGGSGLPQGRVYDLAGHANTPTVLYAVVRDADSSNGIYKSTDTGATWV
;
A
#
# COMPACT_ATOMS: atom_id res chain seq x y z
N THR A 1 1.58 -22.61 -15.95
CA THR A 1 1.21 -23.77 -15.11
C THR A 1 -0.17 -23.56 -14.53
N LEU A 2 -1.03 -24.57 -14.54
CA LEU A 2 -2.30 -24.54 -13.80
C LEU A 2 -2.09 -25.21 -12.43
N LEU A 3 -2.32 -24.46 -11.35
CA LEU A 3 -2.21 -24.94 -9.98
C LEU A 3 -3.47 -25.69 -9.55
N ASP A 4 -3.36 -26.54 -8.52
CA ASP A 4 -4.51 -27.26 -7.95
C ASP A 4 -5.57 -26.32 -7.34
N THR A 5 -5.18 -25.07 -7.04
CA THR A 5 -6.05 -23.99 -6.60
C THR A 5 -6.93 -23.42 -7.72
N GLY A 6 -6.69 -23.80 -8.98
CA GLY A 6 -7.37 -23.26 -10.16
C GLY A 6 -6.73 -22.00 -10.73
N VAL A 7 -5.55 -21.60 -10.25
CA VAL A 7 -4.81 -20.44 -10.77
C VAL A 7 -3.97 -20.85 -11.98
N LEU A 8 -4.21 -20.20 -13.13
CA LEU A 8 -3.36 -20.35 -14.32
C LEU A 8 -2.27 -19.29 -14.28
N HIS A 9 -1.06 -19.70 -13.89
CA HIS A 9 0.11 -18.84 -13.82
C HIS A 9 0.89 -18.89 -15.14
N VAL A 10 1.08 -17.74 -15.79
CA VAL A 10 1.83 -17.55 -17.04
C VAL A 10 2.96 -16.57 -16.77
N VAL A 11 4.19 -16.99 -17.04
CA VAL A 11 5.39 -16.18 -16.78
C VAL A 11 6.14 -16.02 -18.09
N GLY A 12 6.42 -14.76 -18.44
CA GLY A 12 7.32 -14.36 -19.52
C GLY A 12 8.78 -14.59 -19.17
N THR A 13 9.65 -13.88 -19.88
CA THR A 13 11.10 -13.95 -19.79
C THR A 13 11.67 -12.55 -19.52
N ASP A 14 12.99 -12.42 -19.39
CA ASP A 14 13.63 -11.09 -19.33
C ASP A 14 13.78 -10.43 -20.73
N GLY A 15 13.14 -10.99 -21.76
CA GLY A 15 13.10 -10.50 -23.14
C GLY A 15 11.70 -10.09 -23.57
N GLU A 16 11.54 -9.65 -24.82
CA GLU A 16 10.23 -9.27 -25.35
C GLU A 16 9.36 -10.49 -25.60
N ASP A 17 8.24 -10.55 -24.89
CA ASP A 17 7.29 -11.64 -24.95
C ASP A 17 5.97 -11.23 -25.60
N VAL A 18 5.34 -12.20 -26.26
CA VAL A 18 3.95 -12.09 -26.72
C VAL A 18 3.15 -13.14 -25.97
N ILE A 19 2.41 -12.71 -24.95
CA ILE A 19 1.63 -13.57 -24.08
C ILE A 19 0.16 -13.46 -24.48
N SER A 20 -0.30 -14.40 -25.31
CA SER A 20 -1.71 -14.44 -25.71
C SER A 20 -2.45 -15.58 -25.04
N ILE A 21 -3.45 -15.24 -24.23
CA ILE A 21 -4.38 -16.18 -23.60
C ILE A 21 -5.72 -16.07 -24.32
N ARG A 22 -6.30 -17.21 -24.64
CA ARG A 22 -7.56 -17.27 -25.39
C ARG A 22 -8.50 -18.32 -24.85
N GLN A 23 -9.79 -18.03 -24.95
CA GLN A 23 -10.85 -18.99 -24.70
C GLN A 23 -11.56 -19.37 -26.00
N ASP A 24 -11.59 -20.67 -26.29
CA ASP A 24 -12.31 -21.25 -27.42
C ASP A 24 -13.17 -22.41 -26.95
N VAL A 25 -14.49 -22.32 -27.16
CA VAL A 25 -15.44 -23.42 -26.89
C VAL A 25 -15.28 -23.94 -25.44
N GLY A 26 -15.24 -23.04 -24.46
CA GLY A 26 -15.06 -23.35 -23.05
C GLY A 26 -13.69 -23.96 -22.67
N GLN A 27 -12.67 -23.81 -23.52
CA GLN A 27 -11.28 -24.22 -23.23
C GLN A 27 -10.35 -23.00 -23.23
N ILE A 28 -9.52 -22.88 -22.21
CA ILE A 28 -8.47 -21.86 -22.12
C ILE A 28 -7.14 -22.45 -22.61
N SER A 29 -6.42 -21.67 -23.41
CA SER A 29 -5.07 -21.99 -23.90
C SER A 29 -4.16 -20.76 -23.87
N VAL A 30 -2.85 -21.02 -23.78
CA VAL A 30 -1.80 -20.00 -23.94
C VAL A 30 -1.14 -20.24 -25.29
N ALA A 31 -1.09 -19.22 -26.14
CA ALA A 31 -0.58 -19.35 -27.50
C ALA A 31 0.89 -19.82 -27.48
N ASN A 32 1.19 -20.83 -28.29
CA ASN A 32 2.53 -21.40 -28.46
C ASN A 32 3.18 -21.99 -27.18
N VAL A 33 2.44 -22.10 -26.07
CA VAL A 33 2.96 -22.60 -24.79
C VAL A 33 2.03 -23.68 -24.22
N PRO A 34 2.53 -24.90 -23.93
CA PRO A 34 1.70 -25.91 -23.30
C PRO A 34 1.46 -25.61 -21.81
N ILE A 35 0.30 -26.01 -21.31
CA ILE A 35 -0.07 -25.87 -19.91
C ILE A 35 0.35 -27.11 -19.13
N VAL A 36 1.18 -26.93 -18.10
CA VAL A 36 1.49 -27.97 -17.12
C VAL A 36 0.38 -28.01 -16.07
N TYR A 37 -0.22 -29.17 -15.84
CA TYR A 37 -1.25 -29.42 -14.84
C TYR A 37 -1.04 -30.78 -14.17
N GLY A 38 -0.77 -30.78 -12.86
CA GLY A 38 -0.33 -31.98 -12.14
C GLY A 38 0.91 -32.60 -12.79
N ASN A 39 0.83 -33.87 -13.18
CA ASN A 39 1.91 -34.58 -13.90
C ASN A 39 1.72 -34.59 -15.42
N ALA A 40 0.78 -33.81 -15.96
CA ALA A 40 0.45 -33.77 -17.38
C ALA A 40 0.82 -32.43 -18.02
N THR A 41 1.16 -32.49 -19.30
CA THR A 41 1.36 -31.31 -20.16
C THR A 41 0.29 -31.35 -21.24
N VAL A 42 -0.58 -30.34 -21.27
CA VAL A 42 -1.76 -30.27 -22.14
C VAL A 42 -1.75 -28.98 -22.96
N GLY A 43 -2.40 -28.97 -24.13
CA GLY A 43 -2.48 -27.77 -24.98
C GLY A 43 -3.56 -26.77 -24.54
N ASN A 44 -4.55 -27.23 -23.77
CA ASN A 44 -5.63 -26.42 -23.23
C ASN A 44 -6.21 -27.06 -21.98
N VAL A 45 -6.98 -26.29 -21.22
CA VAL A 45 -7.69 -26.73 -20.02
C VAL A 45 -9.13 -26.22 -20.05
N PRO A 46 -10.10 -26.94 -19.46
CA PRO A 46 -11.47 -26.44 -19.35
C PRO A 46 -11.50 -25.09 -18.63
N ALA A 47 -12.18 -24.09 -19.19
CA ALA A 47 -12.32 -22.76 -18.61
C ALA A 47 -12.90 -22.81 -17.19
N SER A 48 -13.82 -23.74 -16.93
CA SER A 48 -14.40 -23.99 -15.61
C SER A 48 -13.41 -24.45 -14.53
N ARG A 49 -12.16 -24.77 -14.89
CA ARG A 49 -11.09 -25.11 -13.96
C ARG A 49 -10.16 -23.95 -13.65
N VAL A 50 -10.23 -22.88 -14.43
CA VAL A 50 -9.42 -21.68 -14.23
C VAL A 50 -10.25 -20.68 -13.45
N MET A 51 -9.92 -20.56 -12.16
CA MET A 51 -10.59 -19.66 -11.23
C MET A 51 -9.97 -18.26 -11.25
N GLN A 52 -8.71 -18.16 -11.64
CA GLN A 52 -7.97 -16.92 -11.77
C GLN A 52 -6.84 -17.10 -12.79
N ILE A 53 -6.52 -16.03 -13.52
CA ILE A 53 -5.35 -15.95 -14.41
C ILE A 53 -4.32 -15.02 -13.77
N GLU A 54 -3.07 -15.45 -13.73
CA GLU A 54 -1.95 -14.62 -13.28
C GLU A 54 -0.91 -14.55 -14.40
N VAL A 55 -0.61 -13.35 -14.89
CA VAL A 55 0.40 -13.12 -15.93
C VAL A 55 1.51 -12.24 -15.38
N GLN A 56 2.77 -12.66 -15.57
CA GLN A 56 3.96 -11.89 -15.22
C GLN A 56 4.85 -11.73 -16.45
N GLY A 57 4.99 -10.53 -17.00
CA GLY A 57 5.86 -10.22 -18.14
C GLY A 57 7.36 -10.27 -17.80
N LEU A 58 7.72 -10.07 -16.53
CA LEU A 58 9.09 -9.96 -16.01
C LEU A 58 9.86 -8.78 -16.56
N GLY A 59 10.40 -8.80 -17.78
CA GLY A 59 11.11 -7.64 -18.31
C GLY A 59 11.31 -7.72 -19.81
N GLY A 60 11.27 -6.60 -20.51
CA GLY A 60 11.08 -6.63 -21.96
C GLY A 60 9.97 -5.67 -22.31
N ASN A 61 9.71 -5.43 -23.58
CA ASN A 61 8.51 -4.69 -23.96
C ASN A 61 7.49 -5.73 -24.41
N ASP A 62 6.56 -6.07 -23.52
CA ASP A 62 5.72 -7.24 -23.68
C ASP A 62 4.34 -6.91 -24.28
N ASP A 63 3.79 -7.84 -25.06
CA ASP A 63 2.44 -7.77 -25.63
C ASP A 63 1.58 -8.87 -25.00
N ILE A 64 0.77 -8.49 -24.01
CA ILE A 64 -0.06 -9.39 -23.20
C ILE A 64 -1.52 -9.21 -23.59
N ARG A 65 -2.20 -10.29 -23.97
CA ARG A 65 -3.58 -10.23 -24.49
C ARG A 65 -4.47 -11.36 -23.98
N LEU A 66 -5.61 -11.00 -23.39
CA LEU A 66 -6.65 -11.90 -22.87
C LEU A 66 -7.98 -11.80 -23.67
N ASP A 67 -7.89 -11.47 -24.96
CA ASP A 67 -9.04 -11.26 -25.86
C ASP A 67 -8.95 -12.05 -27.17
N GLN A 68 -7.92 -12.89 -27.34
CA GLN A 68 -7.56 -13.49 -28.63
C GLN A 68 -8.35 -14.77 -28.99
N GLY A 69 -9.49 -15.00 -28.33
CA GLY A 69 -10.32 -16.20 -28.47
C GLY A 69 -11.63 -15.98 -29.22
N SER A 70 -12.34 -17.07 -29.53
CA SER A 70 -13.71 -17.02 -30.04
C SER A 70 -14.76 -16.71 -28.96
N GLU A 71 -14.38 -16.79 -27.69
CA GLU A 71 -15.20 -16.41 -26.54
C GLU A 71 -14.45 -15.41 -25.65
N PRO A 72 -15.15 -14.45 -25.02
CA PRO A 72 -14.57 -13.57 -24.01
C PRO A 72 -14.16 -14.39 -22.77
N ILE A 73 -13.03 -14.01 -22.17
CA ILE A 73 -12.54 -14.61 -20.92
C ILE A 73 -13.16 -13.86 -19.74
N PHE A 74 -14.11 -14.46 -19.04
CA PHE A 74 -14.71 -13.87 -17.82
C PHE A 74 -13.97 -14.23 -16.52
N THR A 75 -12.92 -15.05 -16.62
CA THR A 75 -12.10 -15.40 -15.47
C THR A 75 -11.30 -14.18 -15.02
N PRO A 76 -11.36 -13.79 -13.73
CA PRO A 76 -10.55 -12.68 -13.22
C PRO A 76 -9.06 -12.87 -13.51
N ALA A 77 -8.41 -11.82 -13.98
CA ALA A 77 -6.98 -11.82 -14.24
C ALA A 77 -6.23 -10.83 -13.33
N SER A 78 -5.02 -11.19 -12.92
CA SER A 78 -4.01 -10.28 -12.39
C SER A 78 -2.84 -10.28 -13.37
N ILE A 79 -2.57 -9.13 -13.98
CA ILE A 79 -1.55 -8.99 -15.03
C ILE A 79 -0.52 -7.99 -14.52
N ASP A 80 0.73 -8.42 -14.43
CA ASP A 80 1.89 -7.57 -14.20
C ASP A 80 2.75 -7.59 -15.46
N GLY A 81 2.77 -6.47 -16.18
CA GLY A 81 3.58 -6.26 -17.38
C GLY A 81 5.09 -6.30 -17.12
N GLY A 82 5.51 -6.01 -15.88
CA GLY A 82 6.91 -5.80 -15.55
C GLY A 82 7.32 -4.31 -15.56
N PRO A 83 8.63 -4.03 -15.53
CA PRO A 83 9.18 -2.69 -15.29
C PRO A 83 9.59 -1.95 -16.59
N ARG A 84 8.96 -2.25 -17.73
CA ARG A 84 9.34 -1.72 -19.04
C ARG A 84 8.09 -1.29 -19.83
N GLU A 85 8.16 -1.06 -21.13
CA GLU A 85 6.99 -0.53 -21.85
C GLU A 85 6.12 -1.68 -22.35
N GLU A 86 4.93 -1.87 -21.76
CA GLU A 86 4.04 -2.97 -22.11
C GLU A 86 2.79 -2.56 -22.89
N PHE A 87 2.23 -3.53 -23.62
CA PHE A 87 0.90 -3.46 -24.21
C PHE A 87 0.03 -4.56 -23.60
N ILE A 88 -1.02 -4.17 -22.89
CA ILE A 88 -1.86 -5.10 -22.13
C ILE A 88 -3.33 -4.96 -22.57
N VAL A 89 -3.94 -6.09 -22.91
CA VAL A 89 -5.38 -6.23 -23.16
C VAL A 89 -5.93 -7.25 -22.16
N GLY A 90 -6.79 -6.78 -21.25
CA GLY A 90 -7.52 -7.61 -20.30
C GLY A 90 -8.57 -8.50 -20.96
N GLY A 91 -9.14 -9.40 -20.17
CA GLY A 91 -10.33 -10.17 -20.54
C GLY A 91 -11.61 -9.40 -20.23
N ALA A 92 -12.73 -10.13 -20.21
CA ALA A 92 -14.02 -9.65 -19.75
C ALA A 92 -14.31 -9.96 -18.27
N GLY A 93 -13.28 -10.37 -17.53
CA GLY A 93 -13.34 -10.63 -16.10
C GLY A 93 -13.27 -9.34 -15.30
N ASN A 94 -13.13 -9.49 -13.98
CA ASN A 94 -12.68 -8.38 -13.13
C ASN A 94 -11.17 -8.46 -13.09
N ASP A 95 -10.51 -7.61 -13.85
CA ASP A 95 -9.08 -7.69 -14.03
C ASP A 95 -8.35 -6.63 -13.20
N GLU A 96 -7.18 -7.01 -12.71
CA GLU A 96 -6.22 -6.16 -12.02
C GLU A 96 -4.99 -6.06 -12.93
N ILE A 97 -4.71 -4.86 -13.45
CA ILE A 97 -3.65 -4.65 -14.44
C ILE A 97 -2.60 -3.69 -13.87
N HIS A 98 -1.34 -4.15 -13.87
CA HIS A 98 -0.12 -3.46 -13.44
C HIS A 98 0.89 -3.44 -14.61
N GLY A 99 1.59 -2.33 -14.82
CA GLY A 99 2.63 -2.20 -15.87
C GLY A 99 3.13 -0.77 -16.05
N ASP A 100 4.21 -0.60 -16.80
CA ASP A 100 4.89 0.67 -17.06
C ASP A 100 4.47 1.24 -18.45
N VAL A 101 4.21 2.55 -18.51
CA VAL A 101 3.60 3.22 -19.67
C VAL A 101 4.58 3.40 -20.84
N PRO A 102 4.19 3.14 -22.10
CA PRO A 102 5.01 3.44 -23.26
C PRO A 102 5.37 4.93 -23.38
N THR A 103 6.66 5.25 -23.53
CA THR A 103 7.08 6.59 -23.93
C THR A 103 6.95 6.73 -25.45
N ALA A 104 6.43 7.87 -25.92
CA ALA A 104 6.12 8.13 -27.33
C ALA A 104 7.31 7.96 -28.31
N ALA A 105 8.53 7.86 -27.81
CA ALA A 105 9.76 7.75 -28.61
C ALA A 105 10.10 6.32 -29.08
N GLN A 106 9.43 5.28 -28.57
CA GLN A 106 9.76 3.88 -28.91
C GLN A 106 8.55 2.99 -29.26
N SER A 107 7.35 3.57 -29.44
CA SER A 107 6.21 2.79 -29.93
C SER A 107 6.54 2.17 -31.28
N ARG A 108 6.47 0.84 -31.38
CA ARG A 108 6.71 0.07 -32.61
C ARG A 108 5.61 0.27 -33.66
N PHE A 109 4.65 1.13 -33.38
CA PHE A 109 3.46 1.36 -34.19
C PHE A 109 3.64 2.64 -35.01
N THR A 110 4.07 2.47 -36.26
CA THR A 110 4.08 3.55 -37.28
C THR A 110 2.83 3.52 -38.18
N SER A 111 1.80 2.76 -37.80
CA SER A 111 0.56 2.65 -38.56
C SER A 111 -0.65 2.87 -37.66
N SER A 112 -1.48 3.82 -38.08
CA SER A 112 -2.83 4.14 -37.63
C SER A 112 -3.62 2.98 -37.02
N TYR A 113 -4.23 3.25 -35.86
CA TYR A 113 -5.20 2.40 -35.18
C TYR A 113 -6.38 2.05 -36.09
N PRO A 114 -6.70 0.76 -36.30
CA PRO A 114 -7.93 0.37 -36.95
C PRO A 114 -8.99 0.00 -35.89
N THR A 115 -9.93 0.90 -35.62
CA THR A 115 -11.18 0.57 -34.92
C THR A 115 -12.07 -0.24 -35.87
N PHE A 116 -11.95 -1.57 -35.84
CA PHE A 116 -12.87 -2.42 -36.59
C PHE A 116 -14.11 -2.76 -35.75
N SER A 117 -15.25 -2.38 -36.32
CA SER A 117 -16.62 -2.87 -36.09
C SER A 117 -17.51 -2.07 -35.14
N ALA A 118 -18.76 -1.97 -35.58
CA ALA A 118 -19.74 -0.93 -35.26
C ALA A 118 -20.59 -1.19 -34.00
N GLU A 119 -20.19 -2.08 -33.10
CA GLU A 119 -20.95 -2.34 -31.87
C GLU A 119 -19.99 -2.64 -30.70
N ASN A 120 -20.02 -1.79 -29.66
CA ASN A 120 -19.32 -1.87 -28.35
C ASN A 120 -18.03 -1.04 -28.15
N GLY A 121 -18.06 0.26 -28.47
CA GLY A 121 -17.20 1.24 -27.81
C GLY A 121 -17.66 1.50 -26.36
N VAL A 122 -16.71 1.84 -25.48
CA VAL A 122 -16.90 2.06 -24.03
C VAL A 122 -17.98 3.14 -23.77
N ARG A 123 -18.95 2.82 -22.91
CA ARG A 123 -19.92 3.81 -22.38
C ARG A 123 -19.38 4.37 -21.06
N TYR A 124 -19.15 5.67 -21.00
CA TYR A 124 -18.75 6.33 -19.76
C TYR A 124 -19.97 6.95 -19.06
N THR A 125 -20.14 6.62 -17.77
CA THR A 125 -21.00 7.39 -16.86
C THR A 125 -20.07 8.22 -15.98
N PRO A 126 -20.14 9.57 -15.99
CA PRO A 126 -19.15 10.39 -15.31
C PRO A 126 -19.30 10.26 -13.78
N LEU A 127 -18.37 9.55 -13.14
CA LEU A 127 -18.11 9.70 -11.70
C LEU A 127 -17.06 10.81 -11.53
N THR A 128 -17.42 11.81 -10.73
CA THR A 128 -16.84 13.16 -10.68
C THR A 128 -15.41 13.27 -10.13
N ARG A 129 -14.51 12.30 -10.38
CA ARG A 129 -13.09 12.42 -10.01
C ARG A 129 -12.08 11.94 -11.05
N PHE A 130 -12.52 11.40 -12.18
CA PHE A 130 -11.63 11.10 -13.31
C PHE A 130 -12.28 11.54 -14.62
N SER A 131 -11.58 12.39 -15.36
CA SER A 131 -11.89 12.70 -16.77
C SER A 131 -10.64 12.40 -17.58
N ILE A 132 -10.78 11.56 -18.60
CA ILE A 132 -9.75 11.34 -19.61
C ILE A 132 -9.97 12.43 -20.66
N GLY A 133 -9.31 13.57 -20.48
CA GLY A 133 -9.47 14.76 -21.33
C GLY A 133 -10.17 15.95 -20.64
N THR A 134 -10.01 17.15 -21.21
CA THR A 134 -10.48 18.41 -20.62
C THR A 134 -11.89 18.85 -21.03
N GLU A 135 -12.52 18.19 -22.00
CA GLU A 135 -13.91 18.45 -22.41
C GLU A 135 -14.67 17.11 -22.60
N ILE A 136 -15.95 17.11 -22.19
CA ILE A 136 -16.90 16.02 -22.41
C ILE A 136 -17.70 16.40 -23.65
N ASP A 137 -17.74 15.54 -24.66
CA ASP A 137 -18.61 15.74 -25.82
C ASP A 137 -20.10 15.79 -25.37
N VAL A 138 -20.87 16.68 -26.01
CA VAL A 138 -22.25 17.04 -25.67
C VAL A 138 -23.29 16.13 -26.33
N GLU A 139 -22.90 15.06 -27.00
CA GLU A 139 -23.83 14.09 -27.58
C GLU A 139 -24.46 13.21 -26.50
N ALA A 140 -25.78 13.04 -26.56
CA ALA A 140 -26.54 12.42 -25.47
C ALA A 140 -26.30 10.90 -25.32
N ASP A 141 -25.66 10.26 -26.30
CA ASP A 141 -25.39 8.82 -26.36
C ASP A 141 -23.90 8.45 -26.49
N GLY A 142 -23.03 9.41 -26.80
CA GLY A 142 -21.57 9.26 -26.83
C GLY A 142 -21.05 8.28 -27.88
N GLN A 143 -21.58 8.32 -29.11
CA GLN A 143 -21.10 7.49 -30.23
C GLN A 143 -20.76 8.34 -31.48
N PRO A 144 -19.66 8.05 -32.19
CA PRO A 144 -19.28 8.78 -33.41
C PRO A 144 -20.22 8.52 -34.61
N ASP A 145 -20.40 9.52 -35.48
CA ASP A 145 -21.20 9.42 -36.72
C ASP A 145 -20.50 8.53 -37.78
N ALA A 146 -21.31 7.90 -38.63
CA ALA A 146 -20.92 6.97 -39.69
C ALA A 146 -20.07 7.58 -40.84
N VAL A 147 -19.79 8.90 -40.82
CA VAL A 147 -19.03 9.61 -41.87
C VAL A 147 -17.69 10.18 -41.41
N ALA A 148 -17.21 9.86 -40.22
CA ALA A 148 -15.90 10.29 -39.72
C ALA A 148 -14.75 9.89 -40.67
N SER A 149 -13.97 10.87 -41.15
CA SER A 149 -13.03 10.70 -42.27
C SER A 149 -11.55 10.60 -41.90
N LEU A 150 -11.21 10.38 -40.62
CA LEU A 150 -9.85 10.08 -40.14
C LEU A 150 -8.79 11.15 -40.51
N ASN A 151 -9.17 12.41 -40.75
CA ASN A 151 -8.24 13.49 -41.07
C ASN A 151 -8.46 14.72 -40.19
N ASP A 152 -7.45 15.02 -39.36
CA ASP A 152 -7.40 16.17 -38.47
C ASP A 152 -7.15 17.46 -39.27
N THR A 153 -8.21 18.08 -39.78
CA THR A 153 -8.12 19.42 -40.37
C THR A 153 -8.99 20.42 -39.61
N PHE A 154 -8.30 21.31 -38.91
CA PHE A 154 -8.71 22.40 -38.01
C PHE A 154 -9.80 23.40 -38.44
N ASN A 155 -10.63 23.17 -39.47
CA ASN A 155 -11.60 24.18 -39.92
C ASN A 155 -12.98 23.61 -40.30
N SER A 156 -13.94 23.79 -39.38
CA SER A 156 -15.41 23.78 -39.59
C SER A 156 -16.08 22.38 -39.69
N PRO A 157 -17.26 22.22 -39.07
CA PRO A 157 -17.54 21.12 -38.15
C PRO A 157 -17.47 19.77 -38.85
N ASN A 158 -16.40 19.02 -38.58
CA ASN A 158 -16.38 17.57 -38.63
C ASN A 158 -15.90 17.07 -37.26
N ASP A 159 -16.92 16.98 -36.43
CA ASP A 159 -17.06 16.48 -35.08
C ASP A 159 -16.73 14.97 -34.94
N GLU A 160 -16.03 14.62 -33.86
CA GLU A 160 -15.96 13.30 -33.22
C GLU A 160 -14.91 12.25 -33.69
N ASP A 161 -13.75 12.26 -33.04
CA ASP A 161 -13.22 11.06 -32.37
C ASP A 161 -12.75 11.40 -30.95
N GLY A 162 -13.16 10.56 -29.99
CA GLY A 162 -13.10 10.86 -28.57
C GLY A 162 -11.76 11.41 -28.06
N ALA A 163 -11.87 12.46 -27.25
CA ALA A 163 -10.83 13.06 -26.42
C ALA A 163 -9.54 13.52 -27.14
N THR A 164 -9.37 14.83 -27.26
CA THR A 164 -8.07 15.43 -27.60
C THR A 164 -7.10 15.33 -26.41
N PHE A 165 -6.00 14.61 -26.58
CA PHE A 165 -4.89 14.54 -25.61
C PHE A 165 -3.91 15.70 -25.86
N ASN A 166 -3.91 16.71 -24.99
CA ASN A 166 -2.89 17.75 -25.00
C ASN A 166 -1.80 17.41 -23.99
N GLY A 167 -0.79 16.64 -24.40
CA GLY A 167 0.40 16.37 -23.58
C GLY A 167 1.01 15.00 -23.81
N THR A 168 2.34 14.96 -23.75
CA THR A 168 3.19 13.77 -23.92
C THR A 168 2.91 12.74 -22.81
N ALA A 169 2.72 11.48 -23.20
CA ALA A 169 2.38 10.29 -22.39
C ALA A 169 0.88 10.03 -22.24
N GLY A 170 0.39 9.07 -23.04
CA GLY A 170 -0.97 8.54 -22.95
C GLY A 170 -0.91 7.02 -22.96
N LEU A 171 -1.55 6.41 -21.97
CA LEU A 171 -1.77 4.97 -21.82
C LEU A 171 -2.85 4.54 -22.84
N ALA A 172 -2.59 3.50 -23.63
CA ALA A 172 -3.59 2.93 -24.53
C ALA A 172 -4.09 1.59 -23.98
N LEU A 173 -5.16 1.63 -23.15
CA LEU A 173 -5.87 0.43 -22.72
C LEU A 173 -7.11 0.19 -23.59
N THR A 174 -7.32 -1.07 -23.97
CA THR A 174 -8.54 -1.53 -24.64
C THR A 174 -9.10 -2.73 -23.89
N GLY A 175 -10.43 -2.87 -23.82
CA GLY A 175 -11.08 -4.04 -23.21
C GLY A 175 -11.48 -3.89 -21.73
N LEU A 176 -11.47 -2.68 -21.17
CA LEU A 176 -11.87 -2.45 -19.77
C LEU A 176 -13.39 -2.57 -19.55
N PHE A 177 -13.78 -3.30 -18.51
CA PHE A 177 -15.15 -3.43 -17.99
C PHE A 177 -15.34 -2.59 -16.72
N ALA A 178 -16.59 -2.41 -16.28
CA ALA A 178 -17.00 -1.40 -15.28
C ALA A 178 -16.44 -1.60 -13.85
N ASN A 179 -15.53 -2.55 -13.65
CA ASN A 179 -15.03 -3.03 -12.37
C ASN A 179 -13.58 -3.53 -12.43
N ASP A 180 -12.86 -3.17 -13.48
CA ASP A 180 -11.41 -3.39 -13.57
C ASP A 180 -10.65 -2.33 -12.74
N GLU A 181 -9.56 -2.75 -12.10
CA GLU A 181 -8.63 -1.87 -11.41
C GLU A 181 -7.33 -1.76 -12.22
N VAL A 182 -6.94 -0.53 -12.57
CA VAL A 182 -5.72 -0.23 -13.32
C VAL A 182 -4.84 0.64 -12.43
N GLU A 183 -3.67 0.13 -12.05
CA GLU A 183 -2.67 0.87 -11.29
C GLU A 183 -1.48 1.18 -12.19
N ASP A 184 -1.23 2.47 -12.42
CA ASP A 184 -0.05 2.93 -13.14
C ASP A 184 1.13 2.98 -12.16
N HIS A 185 2.12 2.11 -12.36
CA HIS A 185 3.36 2.12 -11.61
C HIS A 185 4.33 3.22 -12.06
N ALA A 186 3.93 4.09 -13.00
CA ALA A 186 4.56 5.39 -13.18
C ALA A 186 4.31 6.24 -11.94
N VAL A 187 5.12 5.99 -10.91
CA VAL A 187 5.55 7.03 -10.00
C VAL A 187 6.14 8.10 -10.91
N GLY A 188 5.34 9.12 -11.21
CA GLY A 188 5.84 10.35 -11.79
C GLY A 188 6.98 10.75 -10.88
N ILE A 189 8.21 10.53 -11.35
CA ILE A 189 9.38 11.04 -10.66
C ILE A 189 9.11 12.53 -10.65
N VAL A 190 8.82 13.08 -9.48
CA VAL A 190 8.71 14.52 -9.29
C VAL A 190 10.13 15.04 -9.49
N THR A 191 10.53 15.21 -10.76
CA THR A 191 11.86 15.68 -11.16
C THR A 191 12.03 17.16 -10.82
N SER A 192 10.95 17.82 -10.38
CA SER A 192 11.00 19.10 -9.68
C SER A 192 9.77 19.26 -8.77
N GLY A 193 10.00 19.25 -7.46
CA GLY A 193 9.02 19.61 -6.44
C GLY A 193 9.74 20.39 -5.35
N VAL A 194 9.18 21.52 -4.94
CA VAL A 194 9.66 22.23 -3.76
C VAL A 194 9.19 21.45 -2.55
N TRP A 195 10.10 20.69 -1.93
CA TRP A 195 9.83 20.07 -0.63
C TRP A 195 9.52 21.16 0.38
N THR A 196 8.26 21.21 0.82
CA THR A 196 7.79 22.18 1.80
C THR A 196 7.62 21.47 3.13
N ALA A 197 8.38 21.90 4.14
CA ALA A 197 8.27 21.33 5.48
C ALA A 197 6.82 21.50 6.01
N GLN A 198 6.22 20.40 6.44
CA GLN A 198 4.85 20.37 6.99
C GLN A 198 4.84 20.31 8.53
N GLY A 199 6.00 20.38 9.18
CA GLY A 199 6.17 20.32 10.63
C GLY A 199 6.16 18.88 11.21
N PRO A 200 6.13 18.74 12.55
CA PRO A 200 6.16 19.80 13.57
C PRO A 200 7.51 20.51 13.58
N GLY A 201 7.49 21.84 13.70
CA GLY A 201 8.70 22.66 13.69
C GLY A 201 8.55 23.94 12.86
N PRO A 202 9.66 24.61 12.57
CA PRO A 202 11.02 24.26 13.01
C PRO A 202 11.31 24.71 14.46
N SER A 203 12.20 23.99 15.13
CA SER A 203 12.96 24.53 16.26
C SER A 203 14.07 25.43 15.71
N GLN A 204 14.30 26.57 16.34
CA GLN A 204 15.33 27.52 15.94
C GLN A 204 16.63 27.29 16.74
N ASP A 205 17.74 27.79 16.22
CA ASP A 205 19.08 27.71 16.82
C ASP A 205 19.58 26.26 17.02
N GLY A 206 19.24 25.39 16.05
CA GLY A 206 19.65 24.00 16.05
C GLY A 206 21.12 23.78 15.67
N GLN A 207 21.61 22.56 15.86
CA GLN A 207 22.99 22.18 15.55
C GLN A 207 23.14 21.78 14.07
N VAL A 208 22.75 22.66 13.14
CA VAL A 208 22.87 22.44 11.70
C VAL A 208 23.82 23.43 11.05
N GLU A 209 24.54 22.96 10.04
CA GLU A 209 25.48 23.78 9.28
C GLU A 209 24.80 24.27 7.99
N ASN A 210 24.98 25.56 7.67
CA ASN A 210 24.54 26.18 6.41
C ASN A 210 23.02 26.23 6.17
N ILE A 211 22.20 26.13 7.23
CA ILE A 211 20.74 26.35 7.16
C ILE A 211 20.44 27.76 7.65
N THR A 212 20.02 28.66 6.75
CA THR A 212 19.70 30.06 7.10
C THR A 212 18.28 30.41 6.66
N PRO A 213 17.59 31.30 7.38
CA PRO A 213 18.00 31.92 8.66
C PRO A 213 17.77 31.00 9.89
N ASN A 214 18.44 31.30 11.00
CA ASN A 214 18.19 30.74 12.36
C ASN A 214 18.44 29.24 12.57
N ASP A 215 19.27 28.59 11.75
CA ASP A 215 19.68 27.19 11.96
C ASP A 215 18.50 26.25 12.27
N GLU A 216 17.44 26.34 11.47
CA GLU A 216 16.18 25.63 11.69
C GLU A 216 16.36 24.10 11.64
N VAL A 217 15.84 23.40 12.67
CA VAL A 217 15.91 21.94 12.80
C VAL A 217 14.56 21.34 13.20
N VAL A 218 14.38 20.08 12.81
CA VAL A 218 13.35 19.21 13.35
C VAL A 218 14.05 17.99 13.94
N GLY A 219 13.65 17.59 15.15
CA GLY A 219 14.17 16.38 15.80
C GLY A 219 13.78 15.11 15.05
N ALA A 220 14.29 13.96 15.50
CA ALA A 220 13.98 12.68 14.85
C ALA A 220 12.49 12.32 15.03
N ILE A 221 11.72 12.41 13.94
CA ILE A 221 10.36 11.88 13.86
C ILE A 221 10.43 10.37 13.66
N HIS A 222 9.67 9.61 14.44
CA HIS A 222 9.69 8.15 14.40
C HIS A 222 8.40 7.54 13.86
N THR A 223 7.25 8.14 14.15
CA THR A 223 5.94 7.63 13.73
C THR A 223 5.03 8.77 13.32
N VAL A 224 4.22 8.54 12.30
CA VAL A 224 3.14 9.43 11.87
C VAL A 224 1.89 8.56 11.73
N VAL A 225 0.78 9.00 12.29
CA VAL A 225 -0.48 8.27 12.27
C VAL A 225 -1.59 9.20 11.81
N ALA A 226 -2.25 8.84 10.71
CA ALA A 226 -3.40 9.56 10.20
C ALA A 226 -4.67 9.14 10.92
N HIS A 227 -5.56 10.10 11.18
CA HIS A 227 -6.87 9.79 11.72
C HIS A 227 -7.68 8.95 10.72
N PRO A 228 -8.34 7.85 11.14
CA PRO A 228 -8.96 6.89 10.22
C PRO A 228 -9.99 7.46 9.26
N THR A 229 -10.65 8.56 9.64
CA THR A 229 -11.75 9.17 8.85
C THR A 229 -11.61 10.66 8.62
N ASN A 230 -10.51 11.30 9.03
CA ASN A 230 -10.34 12.75 8.89
C ASN A 230 -8.93 13.08 8.39
N PRO A 231 -8.79 13.49 7.11
CA PRO A 231 -7.47 13.74 6.52
C PRO A 231 -6.74 14.94 7.12
N ASP A 232 -7.45 15.83 7.83
CA ASP A 232 -6.83 16.99 8.47
C ASP A 232 -6.18 16.67 9.83
N ILE A 233 -6.47 15.50 10.40
CA ILE A 233 -5.96 15.12 11.71
C ILE A 233 -4.81 14.13 11.54
N LEU A 234 -3.61 14.56 11.90
CA LEU A 234 -2.43 13.71 12.01
C LEU A 234 -1.85 13.80 13.42
N TYR A 235 -1.28 12.68 13.85
CA TYR A 235 -0.43 12.61 15.03
C TYR A 235 0.98 12.21 14.60
N THR A 236 1.98 12.71 15.32
CA THR A 236 3.37 12.31 15.09
C THR A 236 4.08 12.11 16.42
N GLY A 237 4.96 11.13 16.47
CA GLY A 237 5.79 10.81 17.62
C GLY A 237 7.25 11.09 17.32
N ALA A 238 7.88 11.92 18.15
CA ALA A 238 9.29 12.25 18.05
C ALA A 238 10.13 11.50 19.10
N VAL A 239 11.37 11.18 18.75
CA VAL A 239 12.37 10.69 19.70
C VAL A 239 12.80 11.85 20.59
N ASN A 240 12.47 11.77 21.88
CA ASN A 240 12.69 12.80 22.90
C ASN A 240 11.91 14.10 22.70
N GLY A 241 10.95 14.13 21.76
CA GLY A 241 10.12 15.30 21.47
C GLY A 241 8.63 15.10 21.75
N GLY A 242 8.23 13.92 22.25
CA GLY A 242 6.85 13.64 22.64
C GLY A 242 5.92 13.35 21.46
N ILE A 243 4.63 13.54 21.67
CA ILE A 243 3.57 13.36 20.68
C ILE A 243 3.01 14.73 20.31
N TRP A 244 2.84 14.97 19.01
CA TRP A 244 2.26 16.18 18.46
C TRP A 244 1.02 15.86 17.65
N LYS A 245 0.06 16.78 17.61
CA LYS A 245 -1.15 16.68 16.80
C LYS A 245 -1.34 17.92 15.95
N THR A 246 -1.77 17.70 14.71
CA THR A 246 -2.35 18.74 13.87
C THR A 246 -3.84 18.43 13.61
N THR A 247 -4.60 19.47 13.29
CA THR A 247 -6.02 19.37 12.90
C THR A 247 -6.30 20.11 11.59
N ASN A 248 -5.23 20.44 10.85
CA ASN A 248 -5.27 21.12 9.58
C ASN A 248 -4.15 20.61 8.65
N ALA A 249 -3.92 19.29 8.64
CA ALA A 249 -2.82 18.66 7.90
C ALA A 249 -2.86 18.91 6.38
N THR A 250 -4.04 19.16 5.80
CA THR A 250 -4.17 19.44 4.35
C THR A 250 -3.95 20.91 4.00
N ALA A 251 -3.79 21.80 5.00
CA ALA A 251 -3.47 23.20 4.77
C ALA A 251 -2.01 23.35 4.28
N GLY A 252 -1.72 24.38 3.48
CA GLY A 252 -0.36 24.64 3.00
C GLY A 252 0.69 24.92 4.09
N SER A 253 0.24 25.21 5.32
CA SER A 253 1.08 25.31 6.51
C SER A 253 0.30 24.76 7.73
N PRO A 254 0.51 23.48 8.08
CA PRO A 254 -0.15 22.84 9.22
C PRO A 254 0.36 23.39 10.56
N ASN A 255 -0.56 23.51 11.52
CA ASN A 255 -0.22 23.88 12.90
C ASN A 255 -0.13 22.62 13.75
N TRP A 256 0.89 22.53 14.61
CA TRP A 256 1.12 21.38 15.48
C TRP A 256 1.07 21.77 16.95
N THR A 257 0.38 20.96 17.75
CA THR A 257 0.24 21.14 19.20
C THR A 257 0.95 19.98 19.92
N PRO A 258 1.86 20.25 20.88
CA PRO A 258 2.46 19.20 21.70
C PRO A 258 1.42 18.66 22.69
N LEU A 259 1.41 17.35 22.92
CA LEU A 259 0.36 16.67 23.71
C LEU A 259 0.88 15.98 24.98
N THR A 260 2.20 15.85 25.15
CA THR A 260 2.78 14.98 26.18
C THR A 260 3.90 15.65 26.97
N ASP A 261 4.03 16.97 26.95
CA ASP A 261 5.14 17.70 27.61
C ASP A 261 5.20 17.48 29.13
N ASP A 262 4.10 17.03 29.75
CA ASP A 262 3.98 16.71 31.16
C ASP A 262 4.25 15.22 31.48
N GLN A 263 4.52 14.39 30.47
CA GLN A 263 4.67 12.96 30.65
C GLN A 263 6.10 12.59 31.09
N PRO A 264 6.29 11.49 31.85
CA PRO A 264 7.61 11.09 32.36
C PRO A 264 8.65 10.80 31.28
N GLY A 265 8.21 10.39 30.08
CA GLY A 265 9.08 10.06 28.96
C GLY A 265 8.51 10.58 27.65
N LEU A 266 9.34 11.31 26.89
CA LEU A 266 9.00 11.92 25.60
C LEU A 266 9.54 11.13 24.41
N SER A 267 10.01 9.91 24.65
CA SER A 267 10.73 9.09 23.68
C SER A 267 9.80 8.15 22.92
N THR A 268 9.01 8.72 22.02
CA THR A 268 7.97 7.96 21.31
C THR A 268 8.58 6.94 20.35
N GLY A 269 8.27 5.67 20.58
CA GLY A 269 8.74 4.50 19.84
C GLY A 269 7.69 3.81 19.00
N ALA A 270 6.41 4.05 19.28
CA ALA A 270 5.28 3.58 18.48
C ALA A 270 4.05 4.43 18.79
N LEU A 271 3.10 4.49 17.86
CA LEU A 271 1.80 5.13 18.06
C LEU A 271 0.78 4.45 17.15
N GLU A 272 -0.40 4.13 17.67
CA GLU A 272 -1.50 3.54 16.89
C GLU A 272 -2.86 4.00 17.45
N PHE A 273 -3.84 4.19 16.56
CA PHE A 273 -5.26 4.28 16.92
C PHE A 273 -5.80 2.88 17.23
N ASP A 274 -6.62 2.76 18.27
CA ASP A 274 -7.36 1.52 18.49
C ASP A 274 -8.45 1.37 17.41
N PRO A 275 -8.34 0.43 16.46
CA PRO A 275 -9.33 0.26 15.40
C PRO A 275 -10.65 -0.34 15.92
N THR A 276 -10.70 -0.75 17.19
CA THR A 276 -11.93 -1.22 17.84
C THR A 276 -12.70 -0.09 18.54
N ASP A 277 -12.11 1.10 18.66
CA ASP A 277 -12.79 2.29 19.15
C ASP A 277 -13.55 2.98 18.02
N GLY A 278 -14.87 2.81 18.00
CA GLY A 278 -15.75 3.44 17.01
C GLY A 278 -15.79 4.97 17.06
N THR A 279 -15.21 5.60 18.09
CA THR A 279 -15.10 7.07 18.18
C THR A 279 -13.82 7.61 17.54
N ASN A 280 -12.83 6.76 17.23
CA ASN A 280 -11.49 7.15 16.75
C ASN A 280 -10.76 8.14 17.69
N GLN A 281 -11.01 8.06 19.00
CA GLN A 281 -10.40 8.96 19.98
C GLN A 281 -9.35 8.27 20.85
N THR A 282 -9.26 6.94 20.76
CA THR A 282 -8.33 6.12 21.52
C THR A 282 -7.03 5.92 20.75
N LEU A 283 -5.92 6.35 21.33
CA LEU A 283 -4.57 6.06 20.84
C LEU A 283 -3.73 5.46 21.96
N VAL A 284 -2.81 4.58 21.58
CA VAL A 284 -1.77 4.06 22.48
C VAL A 284 -0.40 4.33 21.88
N ALA A 285 0.50 4.87 22.70
CA ALA A 285 1.87 5.17 22.34
C ALA A 285 2.83 4.28 23.12
N GLY A 286 3.85 3.75 22.44
CA GLY A 286 4.99 3.09 23.07
C GLY A 286 6.09 4.09 23.38
N ILE A 287 6.64 4.04 24.60
CA ILE A 287 7.70 4.95 25.06
C ILE A 287 9.01 4.20 25.31
N GLY A 288 10.13 4.84 24.97
CA GLY A 288 11.48 4.35 25.28
C GLY A 288 12.47 4.38 24.12
N ARG A 289 12.09 4.98 22.99
CA ARG A 289 12.92 5.09 21.79
C ARG A 289 14.19 5.88 22.07
N PHE A 290 15.32 5.38 21.60
CA PHE A 290 16.60 6.06 21.75
C PHE A 290 17.02 6.72 20.43
N SER A 291 17.75 7.82 20.56
CA SER A 291 18.39 8.50 19.44
C SER A 291 19.57 7.67 18.89
N SER A 292 19.91 7.90 17.62
CA SER A 292 21.09 7.32 16.98
C SER A 292 22.40 7.73 17.67
N PHE A 293 22.42 8.85 18.37
CA PHE A 293 23.58 9.29 19.14
C PHE A 293 23.64 8.61 20.52
N SER A 294 24.51 7.62 20.65
CA SER A 294 24.88 6.94 21.90
C SER A 294 23.74 6.21 22.64
N SER A 295 22.66 5.83 21.93
CA SER A 295 21.51 5.13 22.51
C SER A 295 20.84 5.86 23.68
N TYR A 296 21.02 7.18 23.77
CA TYR A 296 20.32 8.00 24.77
C TYR A 296 18.88 8.24 24.32
N GLY A 297 17.95 7.92 25.21
CA GLY A 297 16.54 8.30 25.15
C GLY A 297 16.12 8.85 26.52
N GLY A 298 14.94 9.47 26.56
CA GLY A 298 14.22 9.77 27.79
C GLY A 298 13.78 8.50 28.54
N ALA A 299 13.00 8.70 29.60
CA ALA A 299 12.54 7.60 30.45
C ALA A 299 11.76 6.55 29.65
N ARG A 300 11.98 5.28 29.97
CA ARG A 300 11.29 4.12 29.40
C ARG A 300 10.12 3.76 30.30
N SER A 301 9.07 4.55 30.22
CA SER A 301 7.96 4.52 31.17
C SER A 301 6.91 3.45 30.85
N GLY A 302 6.95 2.83 29.67
CA GLY A 302 5.95 1.86 29.21
C GLY A 302 5.10 2.42 28.09
N LEU A 303 3.77 2.44 28.26
CA LEU A 303 2.83 2.98 27.28
C LEU A 303 2.16 4.25 27.79
N LEU A 304 1.74 5.12 26.87
CA LEU A 304 0.78 6.18 27.14
C LEU A 304 -0.52 5.85 26.40
N ARG A 305 -1.68 6.06 27.03
CA ARG A 305 -2.99 5.92 26.39
C ARG A 305 -3.82 7.17 26.56
N THR A 306 -4.47 7.57 25.48
CA THR A 306 -5.57 8.56 25.49
C THR A 306 -6.87 7.89 25.06
N THR A 307 -8.00 8.45 25.47
CA THR A 307 -9.36 8.08 25.00
C THR A 307 -10.16 9.32 24.57
N ASP A 308 -9.51 10.47 24.52
CA ASP A 308 -10.11 11.77 24.23
C ASP A 308 -9.37 12.51 23.10
N GLY A 309 -8.71 11.75 22.21
CA GLY A 309 -8.01 12.29 21.06
C GLY A 309 -6.74 13.06 21.43
N GLY A 310 -6.14 12.75 22.58
CA GLY A 310 -4.86 13.28 23.03
C GLY A 310 -4.94 14.48 23.97
N SER A 311 -6.12 14.82 24.49
CA SER A 311 -6.27 15.88 25.50
C SER A 311 -5.74 15.45 26.87
N ASN A 312 -5.88 14.17 27.22
CA ASN A 312 -5.28 13.57 28.40
C ASN A 312 -4.60 12.24 28.05
N TRP A 313 -3.44 12.01 28.67
CA TRP A 313 -2.67 10.78 28.54
C TRP A 313 -2.50 10.10 29.89
N THR A 314 -2.74 8.79 29.92
CA THR A 314 -2.57 7.93 31.09
C THR A 314 -1.40 6.99 30.87
N LEU A 315 -0.49 6.93 31.85
CA LEU A 315 0.61 5.97 31.85
C LEU A 315 0.10 4.55 32.11
N LEU A 316 0.49 3.60 31.26
CA LEU A 316 0.26 2.16 31.43
C LEU A 316 1.61 1.43 31.42
N ASP A 317 2.12 1.10 32.60
CA ASP A 317 3.40 0.40 32.75
C ASP A 317 3.25 -1.10 33.04
N GLY A 318 2.01 -1.60 33.14
CA GLY A 318 1.71 -3.00 33.44
C GLY A 318 2.11 -3.45 34.84
N GLY A 319 2.05 -2.56 35.84
CA GLY A 319 2.57 -2.82 37.19
C GLY A 319 4.10 -2.86 37.22
N GLY A 320 4.73 -2.04 36.37
CA GLY A 320 6.18 -2.00 36.17
C GLY A 320 6.72 -3.04 35.18
N THR A 321 5.87 -3.92 34.63
CA THR A 321 6.28 -4.94 33.65
C THR A 321 6.92 -4.33 32.41
N LEU A 322 6.50 -3.15 31.96
CA LEU A 322 7.03 -2.48 30.77
C LEU A 322 8.10 -1.42 31.08
N THR A 323 8.44 -1.20 32.35
CA THR A 323 9.50 -0.25 32.73
C THR A 323 10.85 -0.71 32.19
N ASP A 324 11.70 0.26 31.82
CA ASP A 324 13.06 0.05 31.27
C ASP A 324 13.12 -0.65 29.90
N LYS A 325 11.98 -0.87 29.24
CA LYS A 325 11.86 -1.45 27.91
C LYS A 325 11.72 -0.39 26.83
N ASN A 326 12.40 -0.59 25.71
CA ASN A 326 12.16 0.18 24.49
C ASN A 326 10.97 -0.43 23.75
N ILE A 327 9.83 0.25 23.79
CA ILE A 327 8.65 -0.16 23.04
C ILE A 327 8.86 0.17 21.56
N SER A 328 9.00 -0.86 20.73
CA SER A 328 9.26 -0.73 19.29
C SER A 328 7.99 -0.75 18.44
N GLY A 329 6.87 -1.16 19.02
CA GLY A 329 5.59 -1.35 18.32
C GLY A 329 4.48 -1.60 19.34
N VAL A 330 3.26 -1.22 18.99
CA VAL A 330 2.07 -1.37 19.83
C VAL A 330 0.90 -1.74 18.92
N ALA A 331 -0.01 -2.58 19.41
CA ALA A 331 -1.29 -2.89 18.78
C ALA A 331 -2.41 -2.89 19.82
N ALA A 332 -3.24 -1.84 19.80
CA ALA A 332 -4.37 -1.66 20.71
C ALA A 332 -5.64 -2.27 20.12
N ARG A 333 -6.35 -3.12 20.87
CA ARG A 333 -7.55 -3.86 20.44
C ARG A 333 -8.55 -3.91 21.59
N GLY A 334 -8.99 -2.74 22.04
CA GLY A 334 -9.84 -2.56 23.21
C GLY A 334 -9.08 -2.88 24.50
N SER A 335 -9.56 -3.89 25.25
CA SER A 335 -8.86 -4.33 26.45
C SER A 335 -7.61 -5.16 26.16
N THR A 336 -7.45 -5.66 24.93
CA THR A 336 -6.22 -6.36 24.54
C THR A 336 -5.22 -5.38 23.97
N ILE A 337 -4.00 -5.40 24.49
CA ILE A 337 -2.89 -4.58 23.98
C ILE A 337 -1.70 -5.51 23.77
N VAL A 338 -1.17 -5.53 22.55
CA VAL A 338 0.05 -6.26 22.20
C VAL A 338 1.17 -5.26 22.01
N VAL A 339 2.36 -5.58 22.50
CA VAL A 339 3.49 -4.66 22.58
C VAL A 339 4.74 -5.39 22.13
N SER A 340 5.52 -4.81 21.23
CA SER A 340 6.85 -5.32 20.89
C SER A 340 7.95 -4.56 21.61
N VAL A 341 8.97 -5.30 22.01
CA VAL A 341 10.15 -4.79 22.70
C VAL A 341 11.40 -5.34 22.02
N ASN A 342 12.26 -4.48 21.48
CA ASN A 342 13.55 -4.90 20.90
C ASN A 342 14.74 -4.71 21.85
N TYR A 343 14.58 -3.95 22.93
CA TYR A 343 15.65 -3.66 23.88
C TYR A 343 15.10 -3.40 25.28
N SER A 344 15.88 -3.74 26.30
CA SER A 344 15.54 -3.52 27.71
C SER A 344 16.79 -3.29 28.54
N ILE A 345 16.63 -2.70 29.73
CA ILE A 345 17.67 -2.70 30.77
C ILE A 345 17.11 -3.44 32.01
N PRO A 346 17.76 -4.52 32.47
CA PRO A 346 18.87 -5.23 31.83
C PRO A 346 18.43 -5.86 30.50
N PHE A 347 19.37 -5.98 29.55
CA PHE A 347 19.11 -6.67 28.29
C PHE A 347 19.13 -8.18 28.52
N THR A 348 17.95 -8.79 28.53
CA THR A 348 17.78 -10.24 28.60
C THR A 348 16.67 -10.66 27.67
N TYR A 349 16.75 -11.89 27.16
CA TYR A 349 15.69 -12.44 26.32
C TYR A 349 14.33 -12.45 27.02
N GLY A 350 14.28 -12.77 28.32
CA GLY A 350 13.06 -12.68 29.15
C GLY A 350 12.52 -11.25 29.37
N ASN A 351 13.21 -10.22 28.86
CA ASN A 351 12.79 -8.84 28.95
C ASN A 351 12.48 -8.16 27.60
N ILE A 352 12.55 -8.91 26.49
CA ILE A 352 12.29 -8.42 25.13
C ILE A 352 11.29 -9.34 24.41
N GLY A 353 10.88 -8.99 23.19
CA GLY A 353 9.91 -9.76 22.41
C GLY A 353 8.50 -9.18 22.48
N ILE A 354 7.49 -10.02 22.31
CA ILE A 354 6.08 -9.64 22.42
C ILE A 354 5.58 -9.77 23.85
N TYR A 355 4.85 -8.76 24.32
CA TYR A 355 4.05 -8.75 25.53
C TYR A 355 2.58 -8.55 25.17
N ARG A 356 1.68 -9.16 25.94
CA ARG A 356 0.24 -9.08 25.73
C ARG A 356 -0.50 -8.80 27.04
N SER A 357 -1.37 -7.81 27.01
CA SER A 357 -2.37 -7.53 28.05
C SER A 357 -3.75 -7.94 27.55
N THR A 358 -4.64 -8.31 28.47
CA THR A 358 -6.09 -8.51 28.21
C THR A 358 -6.99 -7.66 29.11
N ASP A 359 -6.38 -6.86 29.99
CA ASP A 359 -7.02 -6.07 31.04
C ASP A 359 -6.85 -4.55 30.83
N GLY A 360 -6.65 -4.14 29.58
CA GLY A 360 -6.48 -2.74 29.21
C GLY A 360 -5.15 -2.14 29.65
N GLY A 361 -4.10 -2.97 29.76
CA GLY A 361 -2.74 -2.55 30.10
C GLY A 361 -2.44 -2.48 31.60
N ALA A 362 -3.30 -3.00 32.46
CA ALA A 362 -3.03 -3.07 33.90
C ALA A 362 -1.93 -4.12 34.20
N SER A 363 -1.89 -5.21 33.44
CA SER A 363 -0.82 -6.20 33.48
C SER A 363 -0.46 -6.70 32.07
N PHE A 364 0.78 -7.16 31.90
CA PHE A 364 1.27 -7.73 30.64
C PHE A 364 1.96 -9.07 30.90
N VAL A 365 1.78 -10.00 29.97
CA VAL A 365 2.45 -11.31 29.95
C VAL A 365 3.33 -11.40 28.71
N GLN A 366 4.57 -11.85 28.89
CA GLN A 366 5.47 -12.11 27.77
C GLN A 366 4.98 -13.34 26.98
N VAL A 367 4.82 -13.20 25.66
CA VAL A 367 4.38 -14.27 24.75
C VAL A 367 5.56 -14.91 24.03
N SER A 368 6.60 -14.13 23.72
CA SER A 368 7.84 -14.65 23.11
C SER A 368 8.50 -15.72 23.98
N GLY A 369 9.03 -16.76 23.35
CA GLY A 369 9.56 -17.97 24.01
C GLY A 369 8.51 -19.06 24.19
N GLY A 370 7.26 -18.81 23.77
CA GLY A 370 6.14 -19.75 23.78
C GLY A 370 5.10 -19.41 22.71
N SER A 371 3.98 -20.12 22.69
CA SER A 371 2.83 -19.84 21.81
C SER A 371 3.16 -19.68 20.32
N GLY A 372 4.15 -20.43 19.82
CA GLY A 372 4.59 -20.39 18.42
C GLY A 372 5.49 -19.20 18.06
N LEU A 373 5.86 -18.36 19.03
CA LEU A 373 6.77 -17.23 18.82
C LEU A 373 8.11 -17.49 19.52
N PRO A 374 9.24 -17.52 18.79
CA PRO A 374 10.53 -17.77 19.40
C PRO A 374 10.97 -16.61 20.31
N GLN A 375 11.97 -16.88 21.13
CA GLN A 375 12.60 -15.86 21.94
C GLN A 375 13.55 -15.03 21.08
N GLY A 376 13.28 -13.73 20.94
CA GLY A 376 14.10 -12.82 20.12
C GLY A 376 13.70 -11.36 20.29
N ARG A 377 14.44 -10.46 19.65
CA ARG A 377 14.09 -9.05 19.53
C ARG A 377 12.95 -8.90 18.54
N VAL A 378 11.95 -8.10 18.89
CA VAL A 378 10.88 -7.76 17.95
C VAL A 378 10.99 -6.31 17.56
N TYR A 379 11.36 -6.05 16.30
CA TYR A 379 11.65 -4.71 15.81
C TYR A 379 10.42 -3.94 15.36
N ASP A 380 9.37 -4.67 14.97
CA ASP A 380 8.12 -4.09 14.51
C ASP A 380 6.94 -5.03 14.85
N LEU A 381 5.79 -4.41 15.06
CA LEU A 381 4.50 -5.04 15.33
C LEU A 381 3.45 -4.24 14.56
N ALA A 382 2.84 -4.88 13.56
CA ALA A 382 1.83 -4.27 12.74
C ALA A 382 0.51 -5.03 12.89
N GLY A 383 -0.59 -4.29 13.07
CA GLY A 383 -1.93 -4.86 13.06
C GLY A 383 -2.60 -4.70 11.70
N HIS A 384 -3.39 -5.69 11.30
CA HIS A 384 -4.19 -5.59 10.08
C HIS A 384 -5.31 -4.56 10.25
N ALA A 385 -5.40 -3.57 9.35
CA ALA A 385 -6.33 -2.45 9.47
C ALA A 385 -7.80 -2.89 9.55
N ASN A 386 -8.21 -3.84 8.70
CA ASN A 386 -9.61 -4.28 8.58
C ASN A 386 -9.94 -5.55 9.39
N THR A 387 -8.94 -6.17 10.01
CA THR A 387 -9.10 -7.47 10.67
C THR A 387 -8.36 -7.40 12.01
N PRO A 388 -8.96 -6.78 13.04
CA PRO A 388 -8.24 -6.42 14.27
C PRO A 388 -7.61 -7.62 15.01
N THR A 389 -8.02 -8.85 14.72
CA THR A 389 -7.43 -10.07 15.27
C THR A 389 -6.10 -10.47 14.63
N VAL A 390 -5.79 -9.96 13.45
CA VAL A 390 -4.58 -10.32 12.69
C VAL A 390 -3.45 -9.34 12.99
N LEU A 391 -2.32 -9.87 13.45
CA LEU A 391 -1.10 -9.12 13.74
C LEU A 391 0.11 -9.76 13.07
N TYR A 392 1.13 -8.96 12.77
CA TYR A 392 2.42 -9.40 12.24
C TYR A 392 3.56 -8.88 13.11
N ALA A 393 4.57 -9.71 13.38
CA ALA A 393 5.72 -9.34 14.19
C ALA A 393 7.02 -9.76 13.50
N VAL A 394 8.02 -8.87 13.48
CA VAL A 394 9.34 -9.16 12.90
C VAL A 394 10.30 -9.56 14.01
N VAL A 395 10.63 -10.85 14.08
CA VAL A 395 11.54 -11.40 15.09
C VAL A 395 12.96 -11.54 14.54
N ARG A 396 13.92 -11.02 15.28
CA ARG A 396 15.36 -11.14 15.03
C ARG A 396 16.11 -11.61 16.27
N ASP A 397 17.36 -12.00 16.10
CA ASP A 397 18.21 -12.56 17.17
C ASP A 397 17.59 -13.79 17.85
N ALA A 398 16.87 -14.61 17.06
CA ALA A 398 16.21 -15.86 17.45
C ALA A 398 16.83 -17.07 16.74
N ASP A 399 18.15 -17.04 16.52
CA ASP A 399 18.91 -18.06 15.80
C ASP A 399 18.30 -18.40 14.42
N SER A 400 17.97 -19.67 14.17
CA SER A 400 17.36 -20.15 12.94
C SER A 400 15.86 -19.82 12.81
N SER A 401 15.26 -19.21 13.85
CA SER A 401 13.84 -18.83 13.90
C SER A 401 13.62 -17.33 13.65
N ASN A 402 14.58 -16.63 13.07
CA ASN A 402 14.35 -15.26 12.58
C ASN A 402 13.29 -15.26 11.48
N GLY A 403 12.36 -14.31 11.49
CA GLY A 403 11.31 -14.25 10.49
C GLY A 403 10.19 -13.28 10.81
N ILE A 404 9.19 -13.27 9.94
CA ILE A 404 7.93 -12.57 10.14
C ILE A 404 6.94 -13.61 10.64
N TYR A 405 6.31 -13.33 11.77
CA TYR A 405 5.33 -14.19 12.40
C TYR A 405 3.96 -13.57 12.29
N LYS A 406 2.93 -14.41 12.09
CA LYS A 406 1.54 -13.98 12.00
C LYS A 406 0.74 -14.50 13.19
N SER A 407 -0.08 -13.65 13.78
CA SER A 407 -1.14 -14.03 14.70
C SER A 407 -2.50 -13.78 14.05
N THR A 408 -3.49 -14.60 14.38
CA THR A 408 -4.90 -14.41 13.98
C THR A 408 -5.84 -14.31 15.19
N ASP A 409 -5.28 -14.19 16.40
CA ASP A 409 -6.00 -14.22 17.68
C ASP A 409 -5.55 -13.11 18.63
N THR A 410 -5.25 -11.92 18.09
CA THR A 410 -4.77 -10.75 18.85
C THR A 410 -3.47 -11.01 19.62
N GLY A 411 -2.55 -11.77 19.03
CA GLY A 411 -1.21 -12.03 19.57
C GLY A 411 -1.16 -13.06 20.69
N ALA A 412 -2.20 -13.89 20.87
CA ALA A 412 -2.18 -14.97 21.84
C ALA A 412 -1.34 -16.15 21.35
N THR A 413 -1.41 -16.46 20.06
CA THR A 413 -0.57 -17.44 19.36
C THR A 413 -0.05 -16.90 18.02
N TRP A 414 1.07 -17.47 17.58
CA TRP A 414 1.82 -17.04 16.39
C TRP A 414 2.23 -18.24 15.54
N VAL A 415 2.32 -18.03 14.22
CA VAL A 415 2.82 -19.01 13.24
C VAL A 415 3.88 -18.40 12.32
#